data_AF-A0AAN9SGH5-F1
#
_entry.id   AF-A0AAN9SGH5-F1
#
_cell.length_a   1.000
_cell.length_b   1.000
_cell.length_c   1.000
_cell.angle_alpha   90.00
_cell.angle_beta   90.00
_cell.angle_gamma   90.00
#
_symmetry.space_group_name_H-M   'P 1'
#
loop_
_entity.id
_entity.type
_entity.pdbx_description
1 polymer ?
#
loop_
_entity_poly.entity_id
_entity_poly.type
_entity_poly.pdbx_seq_one_letter_code
_entity_poly.pdbx_strand_id
1 'polypeptide(L)'
;MRQHKQVSSLNRRPTVLYLVFAAAFFSLLLFYIQSSFFAGSLASDRNSEAIRVLSNFQSTVKQCVDNRGLGLTAHIIDHCKLILKYPEGTNSTWYNAQFKKFEPLEYNYDLCETILLWEQYRNMTTVLTREYLDVRPNGWVDYAPLRIAQLGAKKCTNKTLCEENLNVLLPAKPPFHPRQFRTCAVVGNSGDLLKTKFGEEIDSHDAVFRDNEAPVNEKYAKYVGLKRDFRLVVRGAALNMVPILKGSDNEVLIIKSLTHKEINAAIKTIPNPVYLFQGIVLRRGAKGTGMKSIELALSMCDIIDIYGFTVDPGYTEWTRYFSEPRKGHNPLQGRAYYQLLECLGVLRIHSPMRSKRKEDWSDIPSRKIISQAHAAALWLKKSEAGQAGDLGQFDNCKVWGNVDPDKIGPVSGSPDMSDVRKNSNYNKWEVMPLESLRKDAQDHYNQMQGVTLYKMDGNKLDDLVCVRHSLKSEE
;
A
#
# COMPACT_ATOMS: atom_id res chain seq x y z
N MET A 1 44.41 90.91 -2.33
CA MET A 1 45.48 90.50 -3.28
C MET A 1 46.48 89.59 -2.58
N ARG A 2 46.49 88.30 -2.93
CA ARG A 2 47.60 87.30 -2.85
C ARG A 2 46.97 85.92 -3.09
N GLN A 3 46.75 85.57 -4.36
CA GLN A 3 47.61 84.74 -5.22
C GLN A 3 47.64 83.26 -4.83
N HIS A 4 47.15 82.47 -5.80
CA HIS A 4 47.16 81.02 -5.89
C HIS A 4 48.51 80.37 -5.59
N LYS A 5 48.46 79.19 -4.95
CA LYS A 5 49.36 78.08 -5.27
C LYS A 5 48.52 76.84 -5.58
N GLN A 6 48.52 76.48 -6.85
CA GLN A 6 48.00 75.22 -7.38
C GLN A 6 49.11 74.17 -7.20
N VAL A 7 48.82 73.08 -6.50
CA VAL A 7 49.71 71.91 -6.41
C VAL A 7 49.02 70.75 -7.14
N SER A 8 49.72 70.18 -8.11
CA SER A 8 49.30 69.05 -8.93
C SER A 8 49.17 67.78 -8.08
N SER A 9 47.99 67.15 -8.08
CA SER A 9 47.83 65.80 -7.54
C SER A 9 48.10 64.78 -8.65
N LEU A 10 49.08 63.91 -8.41
CA LEU A 10 49.39 62.77 -9.25
C LEU A 10 48.19 61.81 -9.29
N ASN A 11 47.79 61.46 -10.51
CA ASN A 11 46.78 60.46 -10.81
C ASN A 11 47.32 59.05 -10.49
N ARG A 12 47.14 58.56 -9.25
CA ARG A 12 47.47 57.17 -8.88
C ARG A 12 46.31 56.24 -9.30
N ARG A 13 46.53 55.47 -10.37
CA ARG A 13 45.63 54.40 -10.86
C ARG A 13 45.21 53.44 -9.72
N PRO A 14 43.96 52.95 -9.68
CA PRO A 14 43.44 52.11 -8.59
C PRO A 14 43.84 50.63 -8.77
N THR A 15 45.10 50.36 -9.08
CA THR A 15 45.61 49.00 -9.35
C THR A 15 45.45 48.08 -8.14
N VAL A 16 45.57 48.64 -6.93
CA VAL A 16 45.40 47.89 -5.67
C VAL A 16 43.96 47.42 -5.49
N LEU A 17 42.97 48.24 -5.85
CA LEU A 17 41.55 47.90 -5.71
C LEU A 17 41.19 46.71 -6.61
N TYR A 18 41.67 46.72 -7.86
CA TYR A 18 41.47 45.61 -8.80
C TYR A 18 42.13 44.30 -8.35
N LEU A 19 43.30 44.37 -7.71
CA LEU A 19 43.97 43.20 -7.15
C LEU A 19 43.21 42.59 -5.96
N VAL A 20 42.61 43.43 -5.11
CA VAL A 20 41.78 42.96 -3.99
C VAL A 20 40.50 42.29 -4.49
N PHE A 21 39.82 42.88 -5.48
CA PHE A 21 38.64 42.26 -6.10
C PHE A 21 38.98 40.95 -6.81
N ALA A 22 40.11 40.88 -7.52
CA ALA A 22 40.57 39.65 -8.15
C ALA A 22 40.88 38.56 -7.10
N ALA A 23 41.56 38.89 -6.00
CA ALA A 23 41.85 37.95 -4.93
C ALA A 23 40.57 37.45 -4.23
N ALA A 24 39.59 38.33 -3.99
CA ALA A 24 38.30 37.95 -3.42
C ALA A 24 37.51 37.02 -4.36
N PHE A 25 37.48 37.34 -5.66
CA PHE A 25 36.84 36.50 -6.67
C PHE A 25 37.50 35.13 -6.78
N PHE A 26 38.84 35.07 -6.82
CA PHE A 26 39.58 33.80 -6.82
C PHE A 26 39.36 32.98 -5.55
N SER A 27 39.27 33.64 -4.38
CA SER A 27 38.99 32.96 -3.11
C SER A 27 37.58 32.37 -3.07
N LEU A 28 36.58 33.12 -3.55
CA LEU A 28 35.20 32.63 -3.70
C LEU A 28 35.11 31.50 -4.72
N LEU A 29 35.83 31.60 -5.85
CA LEU A 29 35.89 30.56 -6.86
C LEU A 29 36.55 29.28 -6.32
N LEU A 30 37.66 29.41 -5.58
CA LEU A 30 38.32 28.28 -4.92
C LEU A 30 37.42 27.63 -3.86
N PHE A 31 36.72 28.43 -3.05
CA PHE A 31 35.75 27.93 -2.07
C PHE A 31 34.56 27.22 -2.75
N TYR A 32 34.08 27.75 -3.88
CA TYR A 32 33.03 27.13 -4.68
C TYR A 32 33.48 25.80 -5.29
N ILE A 33 34.70 25.76 -5.84
CA ILE A 33 35.28 24.54 -6.41
C ILE A 33 35.51 23.49 -5.32
N GLN A 34 36.11 23.86 -4.19
CA GLN A 34 36.34 22.97 -3.05
C GLN A 34 35.01 22.43 -2.50
N SER A 35 34.03 23.30 -2.24
CA SER A 35 32.72 22.86 -1.75
C SER A 35 31.99 21.93 -2.73
N SER A 36 32.12 22.17 -4.04
CA SER A 36 31.57 21.28 -5.08
C SER A 36 32.25 19.91 -5.11
N PHE A 37 33.58 19.85 -4.98
CA PHE A 37 34.32 18.58 -4.90
C PHE A 37 34.01 17.78 -3.62
N PHE A 38 33.94 18.45 -2.46
CA PHE A 38 33.58 17.81 -1.20
C PHE A 38 32.13 17.29 -1.21
N ALA A 39 31.18 18.06 -1.76
CA ALA A 39 29.80 17.61 -1.91
C ALA A 39 29.69 16.40 -2.86
N GLY A 40 30.46 16.38 -3.95
CA GLY A 40 30.54 15.24 -4.88
C GLY A 40 31.10 13.97 -4.22
N SER A 41 32.16 14.10 -3.42
CA SER A 41 32.74 12.97 -2.68
C SER A 41 31.75 12.39 -1.66
N LEU A 42 31.08 13.25 -0.89
CA LEU A 42 30.11 12.82 0.13
C LEU A 42 28.88 12.12 -0.49
N ALA A 43 28.39 12.61 -1.63
CA ALA A 43 27.30 11.98 -2.36
C ALA A 43 27.70 10.59 -2.92
N SER A 44 28.93 10.47 -3.43
CA SER A 44 29.50 9.20 -3.89
C SER A 44 29.61 8.18 -2.76
N ASP A 45 30.13 8.58 -1.60
CA ASP A 45 30.26 7.70 -0.42
C ASP A 45 28.89 7.23 0.09
N ARG A 46 27.89 8.12 0.14
CA ARG A 46 26.52 7.76 0.53
C ARG A 46 25.86 6.80 -0.46
N ASN A 47 26.08 6.98 -1.76
CA ASN A 47 25.57 6.06 -2.78
C ASN A 47 26.20 4.67 -2.63
N SER A 48 27.51 4.59 -2.37
CA SER A 48 28.20 3.33 -2.09
C SER A 48 27.60 2.59 -0.89
N GLU A 49 27.33 3.32 0.20
CA GLU A 49 26.69 2.74 1.38
C GLU A 49 25.26 2.27 1.11
N ALA A 50 24.45 3.06 0.40
CA ALA A 50 23.09 2.67 0.03
C ALA A 50 23.09 1.39 -0.84
N ILE A 51 23.99 1.30 -1.82
CA ILE A 51 24.17 0.11 -2.66
C ILE A 51 24.56 -1.11 -1.81
N ARG A 52 25.44 -0.93 -0.82
CA ARG A 52 25.86 -2.00 0.10
C ARG A 52 24.68 -2.51 0.93
N VAL A 53 23.88 -1.62 1.49
CA VAL A 53 22.67 -1.98 2.26
C VAL A 53 21.70 -2.78 1.40
N LEU A 54 21.43 -2.32 0.17
CA LEU A 54 20.51 -3.00 -0.74
C LEU A 54 21.04 -4.35 -1.22
N SER A 55 22.34 -4.49 -1.45
CA SER A 55 22.96 -5.77 -1.82
C SER A 55 22.88 -6.80 -0.68
N ASN A 56 23.05 -6.36 0.56
CA ASN A 56 22.86 -7.22 1.73
C ASN A 56 21.38 -7.63 1.89
N PHE A 57 20.47 -6.69 1.66
CA PHE A 57 19.04 -6.97 1.66
C PHE A 57 18.66 -8.01 0.60
N GLN A 58 19.17 -7.86 -0.63
CA GLN A 58 18.98 -8.86 -1.70
C GLN A 58 19.48 -10.25 -1.32
N SER A 59 20.65 -10.31 -0.68
CA SER A 59 21.22 -11.59 -0.23
C SER A 59 20.32 -12.27 0.80
N THR A 60 19.71 -11.48 1.70
CA THR A 60 18.72 -11.96 2.67
C THR A 60 17.45 -12.46 1.96
N VAL A 61 16.94 -11.71 0.99
CA VAL A 61 15.77 -12.11 0.18
C VAL A 61 16.06 -13.42 -0.56
N LYS A 62 17.24 -13.55 -1.16
CA LYS A 62 17.68 -14.78 -1.84
C LYS A 62 17.68 -15.97 -0.89
N GLN A 63 18.31 -15.84 0.28
CA GLN A 63 18.36 -16.89 1.29
C GLN A 63 16.95 -17.32 1.72
N CYS A 64 16.06 -16.36 1.96
CA CYS A 64 14.65 -16.66 2.25
C CYS A 64 13.98 -17.45 1.13
N VAL A 65 14.18 -17.05 -0.13
CA VAL A 65 13.61 -17.77 -1.29
C VAL A 65 14.15 -19.19 -1.37
N ASP A 66 15.45 -19.40 -1.16
CA ASP A 66 16.05 -20.73 -1.19
C ASP A 66 15.47 -21.64 -0.08
N ASN A 67 15.22 -21.09 1.13
CA ASN A 67 14.70 -21.83 2.28
C ASN A 67 13.18 -22.06 2.25
N ARG A 68 12.42 -21.12 1.66
CA ARG A 68 10.94 -21.06 1.78
C ARG A 68 10.20 -21.14 0.44
N GLY A 69 10.92 -20.99 -0.67
CA GLY A 69 10.38 -20.90 -2.03
C GLY A 69 9.75 -22.17 -2.60
N LEU A 70 9.83 -23.29 -1.87
CA LEU A 70 9.32 -24.60 -2.33
C LEU A 70 9.85 -24.95 -3.75
N GLY A 71 11.16 -24.76 -3.95
CA GLY A 71 11.87 -24.99 -5.21
C GLY A 71 12.12 -23.74 -6.07
N LEU A 72 11.51 -22.60 -5.77
CA LEU A 72 11.89 -21.34 -6.41
C LEU A 72 13.34 -20.96 -6.04
N THR A 73 14.07 -20.38 -6.98
CA THR A 73 15.39 -19.79 -6.74
C THR A 73 15.39 -18.31 -7.09
N ALA A 74 16.26 -17.52 -6.43
CA ALA A 74 16.44 -16.10 -6.73
C ALA A 74 17.83 -15.84 -7.34
N HIS A 75 17.84 -15.24 -8.53
CA HIS A 75 19.04 -14.82 -9.25
C HIS A 75 19.18 -13.30 -9.19
N ILE A 76 20.18 -12.83 -8.46
CA ILE A 76 20.48 -11.40 -8.31
C ILE A 76 21.07 -10.86 -9.62
N ILE A 77 20.53 -9.74 -10.11
CA ILE A 77 21.00 -9.06 -11.33
C ILE A 77 21.82 -7.83 -10.96
N ASP A 78 21.29 -6.99 -10.08
CA ASP A 78 21.96 -5.83 -9.52
C ASP A 78 21.43 -5.57 -8.09
N HIS A 79 21.79 -4.45 -7.47
CA HIS A 79 21.39 -4.11 -6.11
C HIS A 79 19.88 -3.86 -5.94
N CYS A 80 19.11 -3.65 -7.02
CA CYS A 80 17.66 -3.50 -6.99
C CYS A 80 16.90 -4.61 -7.72
N LYS A 81 17.51 -5.36 -8.64
CA LYS A 81 16.80 -6.31 -9.50
C LYS A 81 17.20 -7.75 -9.24
N LEU A 82 16.19 -8.63 -9.27
CA LEU A 82 16.37 -10.07 -9.25
C LEU A 82 15.39 -10.79 -10.18
N ILE A 83 15.67 -12.06 -10.45
CA ILE A 83 14.80 -12.97 -11.20
C ILE A 83 14.45 -14.15 -10.29
N LEU A 84 13.16 -14.38 -10.08
CA LEU A 84 12.69 -15.63 -9.49
C LEU A 84 12.49 -16.67 -10.58
N LYS A 85 13.07 -17.86 -10.39
CA LYS A 85 13.02 -18.96 -11.35
C LYS A 85 12.38 -20.20 -10.74
N TYR A 86 11.56 -20.87 -11.54
CA TYR A 86 11.01 -22.18 -11.20
C TYR A 86 12.02 -23.30 -11.50
N PRO A 87 11.95 -24.45 -10.80
CA PRO A 87 12.79 -25.62 -11.07
C PRO A 87 12.71 -26.08 -12.52
N GLU A 88 13.82 -26.60 -13.03
CA GLU A 88 13.84 -27.34 -14.31
C GLU A 88 12.82 -28.50 -14.26
N GLY A 89 12.05 -28.67 -15.34
CA GLY A 89 10.97 -29.66 -15.40
C GLY A 89 9.61 -29.17 -14.87
N THR A 90 9.51 -27.93 -14.37
CA THR A 90 8.21 -27.32 -14.05
C THR A 90 7.35 -27.23 -15.31
N ASN A 91 6.22 -27.92 -15.33
CA ASN A 91 5.32 -27.92 -16.48
C ASN A 91 4.41 -26.68 -16.46
N SER A 92 4.67 -25.73 -17.37
CA SER A 92 3.75 -24.61 -17.61
C SER A 92 2.59 -25.07 -18.48
N THR A 93 1.52 -25.54 -17.84
CA THR A 93 0.36 -26.11 -18.54
C THR A 93 -0.65 -25.05 -19.00
N TRP A 94 -0.53 -23.80 -18.56
CA TRP A 94 -1.50 -22.76 -18.87
C TRP A 94 -1.08 -21.92 -20.07
N TYR A 95 -1.86 -22.04 -21.15
CA TYR A 95 -1.72 -21.24 -22.35
C TYR A 95 -2.60 -19.98 -22.27
N ASN A 96 -1.98 -18.82 -22.30
CA ASN A 96 -2.70 -17.55 -22.41
C ASN A 96 -3.18 -17.36 -23.85
N ALA A 97 -4.48 -17.55 -24.10
CA ALA A 97 -5.08 -17.42 -25.43
C ALA A 97 -4.97 -15.99 -26.00
N GLN A 98 -4.98 -14.95 -25.16
CA GLN A 98 -4.88 -13.55 -25.59
C GLN A 98 -3.47 -13.21 -26.10
N PHE A 99 -2.43 -13.69 -25.42
CA PHE A 99 -1.03 -13.41 -25.76
C PHE A 99 -0.33 -14.54 -26.51
N LYS A 100 -1.07 -15.62 -26.80
CA LYS A 100 -0.59 -16.82 -27.51
C LYS A 100 0.70 -17.42 -26.91
N LYS A 101 0.85 -17.38 -25.59
CA LYS A 101 2.05 -17.86 -24.89
C LYS A 101 1.69 -18.60 -23.60
N PHE A 102 2.51 -19.57 -23.24
CA PHE A 102 2.45 -20.19 -21.93
C PHE A 102 2.89 -19.22 -20.84
N GLU A 103 2.45 -19.48 -19.62
CA GLU A 103 2.93 -18.75 -18.46
C GLU A 103 4.46 -18.92 -18.32
N PRO A 104 5.24 -17.84 -18.12
CA PRO A 104 6.69 -17.96 -18.02
C PRO A 104 7.10 -18.68 -16.73
N LEU A 105 8.30 -19.27 -16.74
CA LEU A 105 8.93 -19.90 -15.57
C LEU A 105 9.93 -18.98 -14.86
N GLU A 106 10.06 -17.74 -15.34
CA GLU A 106 10.95 -16.73 -14.78
C GLU A 106 10.21 -15.40 -14.64
N TYR A 107 10.42 -14.73 -13.51
CA TYR A 107 9.76 -13.46 -13.19
C TYR A 107 10.77 -12.45 -12.68
N ASN A 108 10.88 -11.33 -13.40
CA ASN A 108 11.77 -10.21 -13.06
C ASN A 108 11.09 -9.27 -12.06
N TYR A 109 11.81 -8.92 -11.00
CA TYR A 109 11.35 -8.00 -9.97
C TYR A 109 12.37 -6.91 -9.69
N ASP A 110 11.85 -5.72 -9.37
CA ASP A 110 12.61 -4.59 -8.85
C ASP A 110 12.26 -4.45 -7.37
N LEU A 111 13.18 -4.87 -6.51
CA LEU A 111 13.01 -4.86 -5.07
C LEU A 111 13.00 -3.44 -4.49
N CYS A 112 13.76 -2.51 -5.07
CA CYS A 112 13.79 -1.12 -4.63
C CYS A 112 12.44 -0.46 -4.87
N GLU A 113 11.86 -0.60 -6.06
CA GLU A 113 10.50 -0.11 -6.32
C GLU A 113 9.46 -0.85 -5.46
N THR A 114 9.63 -2.16 -5.27
CA THR A 114 8.67 -2.98 -4.51
C THR A 114 8.63 -2.60 -3.03
N ILE A 115 9.78 -2.45 -2.37
CA ILE A 115 9.84 -2.07 -0.95
C ILE A 115 9.30 -0.66 -0.71
N LEU A 116 9.65 0.29 -1.58
CA LEU A 116 9.14 1.66 -1.53
C LEU A 116 7.62 1.68 -1.68
N LEU A 117 7.10 0.89 -2.61
CA LEU A 117 5.68 0.80 -2.89
C LEU A 117 4.90 0.20 -1.71
N TRP A 118 5.35 -0.93 -1.15
CA TRP A 118 4.62 -1.62 -0.08
C TRP A 118 4.72 -0.92 1.28
N GLU A 119 5.85 -0.27 1.60
CA GLU A 119 5.94 0.54 2.82
C GLU A 119 5.17 1.85 2.69
N GLN A 120 5.03 2.40 1.47
CA GLN A 120 4.06 3.48 1.22
C GLN A 120 2.62 3.00 1.49
N TYR A 121 2.24 1.79 1.09
CA TYR A 121 0.90 1.23 1.35
C TYR A 121 0.59 1.02 2.81
N ARG A 122 1.59 0.58 3.58
CA ARG A 122 1.44 0.39 5.03
C ARG A 122 1.00 1.67 5.75
N ASN A 123 1.33 2.84 5.20
CA ASN A 123 1.09 4.15 5.82
C ASN A 123 -0.08 4.93 5.17
N MET A 124 -0.88 4.29 4.31
CA MET A 124 -2.00 4.96 3.62
C MET A 124 -3.33 4.26 3.90
N THR A 125 -4.44 4.96 3.65
CA THR A 125 -5.76 4.31 3.64
C THR A 125 -6.06 3.70 2.27
N THR A 126 -6.81 2.59 2.28
CA THR A 126 -7.27 1.89 1.07
C THR A 126 -8.78 1.98 0.86
N VAL A 127 -9.49 2.66 1.77
CA VAL A 127 -10.93 2.92 1.67
C VAL A 127 -11.17 4.22 0.92
N LEU A 128 -12.07 4.19 -0.07
CA LEU A 128 -12.51 5.40 -0.74
C LEU A 128 -13.34 6.25 0.22
N THR A 129 -12.93 7.49 0.41
CA THR A 129 -13.55 8.45 1.34
C THR A 129 -14.06 9.67 0.57
N ARG A 130 -14.92 10.46 1.21
CA ARG A 130 -15.38 11.73 0.66
C ARG A 130 -14.23 12.75 0.58
N GLU A 131 -13.41 12.86 1.63
CA GLU A 131 -12.30 13.81 1.66
C GLU A 131 -11.32 13.60 0.50
N TYR A 132 -11.08 12.35 0.11
CA TYR A 132 -10.30 12.05 -1.08
C TYR A 132 -10.92 12.63 -2.34
N LEU A 133 -12.24 12.48 -2.55
CA LEU A 133 -12.92 13.00 -3.74
C LEU A 133 -12.99 14.53 -3.75
N ASP A 134 -13.11 15.16 -2.58
CA ASP A 134 -13.14 16.63 -2.46
C ASP A 134 -11.76 17.25 -2.73
N VAL A 135 -10.69 16.62 -2.25
CA VAL A 135 -9.32 17.13 -2.37
C VAL A 135 -8.68 16.75 -3.69
N ARG A 136 -8.97 15.56 -4.22
CA ARG A 136 -8.43 15.10 -5.51
C ARG A 136 -8.89 16.04 -6.63
N PRO A 137 -7.99 16.53 -7.50
CA PRO A 137 -8.37 17.29 -8.69
C PRO A 137 -9.38 16.51 -9.52
N ASN A 138 -10.51 17.16 -9.82
CA ASN A 138 -11.65 16.54 -10.50
C ASN A 138 -12.11 15.21 -9.88
N GLY A 139 -11.98 15.03 -8.55
CA GLY A 139 -12.36 13.79 -7.88
C GLY A 139 -13.83 13.43 -8.12
N TRP A 140 -14.74 14.37 -7.94
CA TRP A 140 -16.16 14.18 -8.25
C TRP A 140 -16.47 14.10 -9.74
N VAL A 141 -15.73 14.82 -10.59
CA VAL A 141 -16.06 14.92 -12.02
C VAL A 141 -15.51 13.73 -12.80
N ASP A 142 -14.25 13.36 -12.60
CA ASP A 142 -13.54 12.36 -13.40
C ASP A 142 -13.39 11.01 -12.69
N TYR A 143 -13.21 10.99 -11.35
CA TYR A 143 -12.95 9.74 -10.62
C TYR A 143 -14.22 9.06 -10.09
N ALA A 144 -15.12 9.80 -9.43
CA ALA A 144 -16.38 9.28 -8.93
C ALA A 144 -17.22 8.51 -9.98
N PRO A 145 -17.35 8.93 -11.26
CA PRO A 145 -18.07 8.15 -12.26
C PRO A 145 -17.43 6.80 -12.54
N LEU A 146 -16.09 6.69 -12.44
CA LEU A 146 -15.37 5.41 -12.58
C LEU A 146 -15.71 4.42 -11.45
N ARG A 147 -16.44 4.85 -10.41
CA ARG A 147 -16.89 4.03 -9.28
C ARG A 147 -18.37 3.66 -9.34
N ILE A 148 -19.11 4.13 -10.35
CA ILE A 148 -20.56 3.93 -10.51
C ILE A 148 -20.83 3.23 -11.85
N ALA A 149 -21.35 2.00 -11.82
CA ALA A 149 -21.52 1.18 -13.02
C ALA A 149 -22.60 1.70 -13.99
N GLN A 150 -23.66 2.33 -13.47
CA GLN A 150 -24.83 2.75 -14.27
C GLN A 150 -24.59 3.99 -15.13
N LEU A 151 -23.59 4.82 -14.81
CA LEU A 151 -23.47 6.10 -15.50
C LEU A 151 -22.96 5.93 -16.94
N GLY A 152 -22.19 4.89 -17.25
CA GLY A 152 -21.54 4.72 -18.57
C GLY A 152 -20.71 5.94 -19.02
N ALA A 153 -20.59 6.94 -18.16
CA ALA A 153 -20.17 8.29 -18.46
C ALA A 153 -18.75 8.44 -17.98
N LYS A 154 -17.93 9.06 -18.83
CA LYS A 154 -16.56 9.43 -18.45
C LYS A 154 -16.53 10.56 -17.40
N LYS A 155 -17.67 11.23 -17.15
CA LYS A 155 -17.77 12.42 -16.29
C LYS A 155 -19.10 12.52 -15.54
N CYS A 156 -19.07 13.05 -14.32
CA CYS A 156 -20.24 13.44 -13.54
C CYS A 156 -20.51 14.92 -13.81
N THR A 157 -21.23 15.23 -14.90
CA THR A 157 -21.66 16.61 -15.18
C THR A 157 -22.70 17.11 -14.18
N ASN A 158 -23.49 16.20 -13.61
CA ASN A 158 -24.37 16.45 -12.47
C ASN A 158 -23.79 15.80 -11.21
N LYS A 159 -23.19 16.62 -10.32
CA LYS A 159 -22.57 16.16 -9.08
C LYS A 159 -23.55 15.43 -8.16
N THR A 160 -24.79 15.93 -8.07
CA THR A 160 -25.84 15.39 -7.19
C THR A 160 -26.10 13.91 -7.45
N LEU A 161 -26.13 13.49 -8.72
CA LEU A 161 -26.36 12.10 -9.08
C LEU A 161 -25.23 11.17 -8.59
N CYS A 162 -23.99 11.64 -8.63
CA CYS A 162 -22.85 10.85 -8.15
C CYS A 162 -22.78 10.83 -6.62
N GLU A 163 -23.15 11.93 -5.97
CA GLU A 163 -23.32 11.99 -4.52
C GLU A 163 -24.42 11.02 -4.05
N GLU A 164 -25.60 11.01 -4.66
CA GLU A 164 -26.69 10.07 -4.33
C GLU A 164 -26.27 8.60 -4.41
N ASN A 165 -25.43 8.24 -5.39
CA ASN A 165 -24.97 6.87 -5.56
C ASN A 165 -23.84 6.48 -4.61
N LEU A 166 -22.99 7.42 -4.21
CA LEU A 166 -21.79 7.12 -3.43
C LEU A 166 -21.93 7.43 -1.95
N ASN A 167 -22.80 8.35 -1.54
CA ASN A 167 -22.93 8.79 -0.15
C ASN A 167 -23.23 7.63 0.83
N VAL A 168 -24.01 6.63 0.41
CA VAL A 168 -24.30 5.42 1.21
C VAL A 168 -23.07 4.50 1.41
N LEU A 169 -21.95 4.79 0.74
CA LEU A 169 -20.71 3.99 0.76
C LEU A 169 -19.48 4.81 1.17
N LEU A 170 -19.57 6.13 1.15
CA LEU A 170 -18.45 7.04 1.35
C LEU A 170 -18.40 7.56 2.78
N PRO A 171 -17.49 7.04 3.63
CA PRO A 171 -17.16 7.70 4.88
C PRO A 171 -16.59 9.10 4.64
N ALA A 172 -16.73 9.98 5.63
CA ALA A 172 -16.13 11.32 5.61
C ALA A 172 -14.60 11.23 5.52
N LYS A 173 -14.03 10.49 6.49
CA LYS A 173 -12.61 10.27 6.75
C LYS A 173 -12.29 8.77 6.75
N PRO A 174 -11.03 8.32 6.75
CA PRO A 174 -10.70 6.91 6.84
C PRO A 174 -11.35 6.26 8.07
N PRO A 175 -12.05 5.12 7.90
CA PRO A 175 -12.69 4.43 9.03
C PRO A 175 -11.73 3.50 9.80
N PHE A 176 -10.48 3.39 9.34
CA PHE A 176 -9.45 2.52 9.90
C PHE A 176 -8.12 3.26 9.97
N HIS A 177 -7.28 2.84 10.93
CA HIS A 177 -5.97 3.42 11.14
C HIS A 177 -4.85 2.45 10.74
N PRO A 178 -3.74 2.94 10.18
CA PRO A 178 -2.53 2.14 10.07
C PRO A 178 -2.11 1.57 11.43
N ARG A 179 -1.67 0.30 11.43
CA ARG A 179 -1.20 -0.44 12.62
C ARG A 179 -2.27 -0.63 13.72
N GLN A 180 -3.54 -0.44 13.39
CA GLN A 180 -4.66 -0.70 14.30
C GLN A 180 -4.64 -2.13 14.87
N PHE A 181 -4.25 -3.12 14.06
CA PHE A 181 -4.17 -4.52 14.43
C PHE A 181 -2.73 -5.03 14.43
N ARG A 182 -2.37 -5.91 15.38
CA ARG A 182 -1.00 -6.45 15.44
C ARG A 182 -0.86 -7.59 14.45
N THR A 183 -1.81 -8.51 14.48
CA THR A 183 -1.84 -9.72 13.66
C THR A 183 -3.15 -9.82 12.90
N CYS A 184 -3.07 -10.07 11.60
CA CYS A 184 -4.25 -10.22 10.75
C CYS A 184 -4.15 -11.46 9.88
N ALA A 185 -5.23 -12.24 9.84
CA ALA A 185 -5.36 -13.36 8.93
C ALA A 185 -6.08 -12.93 7.65
N VAL A 186 -5.49 -13.16 6.48
CA VAL A 186 -6.19 -13.03 5.20
C VAL A 186 -6.48 -14.43 4.67
N VAL A 187 -7.77 -14.78 4.62
CA VAL A 187 -8.23 -16.12 4.26
C VAL A 187 -8.77 -16.10 2.83
N GLY A 188 -7.96 -16.61 1.91
CA GLY A 188 -8.35 -16.90 0.54
C GLY A 188 -9.28 -18.11 0.45
N ASN A 189 -9.65 -18.47 -0.79
CA ASN A 189 -10.74 -19.43 -1.02
C ASN A 189 -10.26 -20.82 -1.47
N SER A 190 -8.95 -21.08 -1.55
CA SER A 190 -8.42 -22.36 -2.06
C SER A 190 -8.95 -23.57 -1.27
N GLY A 191 -9.26 -24.66 -1.96
CA GLY A 191 -9.59 -25.95 -1.36
C GLY A 191 -8.45 -26.57 -0.55
N ASP A 192 -7.22 -26.08 -0.70
CA ASP A 192 -6.08 -26.47 0.13
C ASP A 192 -6.32 -26.27 1.63
N LEU A 193 -7.19 -25.32 2.01
CA LEU A 193 -7.60 -25.12 3.39
C LEU A 193 -8.20 -26.38 4.02
N LEU A 194 -8.82 -27.27 3.26
CA LEU A 194 -9.39 -28.52 3.77
C LEU A 194 -8.33 -29.58 4.14
N LYS A 195 -7.06 -29.36 3.79
CA LYS A 195 -5.95 -30.29 4.07
C LYS A 195 -5.28 -30.05 5.42
N THR A 196 -5.55 -28.93 6.08
CA THR A 196 -4.94 -28.58 7.38
C THR A 196 -5.93 -27.82 8.24
N LYS A 197 -5.99 -28.13 9.54
CA LYS A 197 -6.91 -27.50 10.49
C LYS A 197 -6.39 -26.13 10.95
N PHE A 198 -6.43 -25.12 10.09
CA PHE A 198 -6.01 -23.76 10.45
C PHE A 198 -7.04 -22.96 11.26
N GLY A 199 -8.21 -23.54 11.58
CA GLY A 199 -9.34 -22.78 12.10
C GLY A 199 -9.05 -22.01 13.40
N GLU A 200 -8.48 -22.67 14.40
CA GLU A 200 -8.13 -22.05 15.68
C GLU A 200 -7.03 -21.00 15.52
N GLU A 201 -6.03 -21.29 14.68
CA GLU A 201 -4.94 -20.36 14.37
C GLU A 201 -5.46 -19.09 13.70
N ILE A 202 -6.32 -19.22 12.69
CA ILE A 202 -6.98 -18.09 12.02
C ILE A 202 -7.77 -17.25 13.03
N ASP A 203 -8.59 -17.89 13.87
CA ASP A 203 -9.44 -17.19 14.83
C ASP A 203 -8.65 -16.48 15.95
N SER A 204 -7.39 -16.88 16.18
CA SER A 204 -6.50 -16.26 17.19
C SER A 204 -5.94 -14.89 16.79
N HIS A 205 -6.06 -14.49 15.52
CA HIS A 205 -5.58 -13.20 15.02
C HIS A 205 -6.44 -12.05 15.55
N ASP A 206 -5.90 -10.84 15.60
CA ASP A 206 -6.66 -9.66 16.06
C ASP A 206 -7.80 -9.32 15.09
N ALA A 207 -7.58 -9.46 13.78
CA ALA A 207 -8.59 -9.30 12.74
C ALA A 207 -8.50 -10.36 11.63
N VAL A 208 -9.66 -10.75 11.08
CA VAL A 208 -9.76 -11.74 9.99
C VAL A 208 -10.44 -11.14 8.75
N PHE A 209 -9.75 -11.21 7.62
CA PHE A 209 -10.17 -10.75 6.30
C PHE A 209 -10.56 -11.94 5.42
N ARG A 210 -11.73 -11.88 4.80
CA ARG A 210 -12.29 -12.95 3.96
C ARG A 210 -12.73 -12.42 2.59
N ASP A 211 -12.92 -13.31 1.63
CA ASP A 211 -13.15 -12.95 0.24
C ASP A 211 -14.45 -13.51 -0.35
N ASN A 212 -15.23 -12.65 -1.00
CA ASN A 212 -16.40 -13.01 -1.81
C ASN A 212 -17.41 -13.89 -1.04
N GLU A 213 -17.96 -14.93 -1.67
CA GLU A 213 -19.01 -15.80 -1.10
C GLU A 213 -18.47 -16.91 -0.19
N ALA A 214 -17.23 -16.81 0.29
CA ALA A 214 -16.60 -17.82 1.12
C ALA A 214 -17.38 -18.04 2.43
N PRO A 215 -17.98 -19.23 2.64
CA PRO A 215 -18.85 -19.47 3.78
C PRO A 215 -18.03 -19.60 5.07
N VAL A 216 -18.60 -19.09 6.16
CA VAL A 216 -18.03 -19.17 7.51
C VAL A 216 -19.07 -19.81 8.42
N ASN A 217 -18.98 -21.11 8.59
CA ASN A 217 -19.96 -21.92 9.31
C ASN A 217 -19.30 -23.16 9.95
N GLU A 218 -20.04 -23.85 10.81
CA GLU A 218 -19.57 -25.02 11.56
C GLU A 218 -18.95 -26.12 10.68
N LYS A 219 -19.47 -26.31 9.44
CA LYS A 219 -18.94 -27.32 8.51
C LYS A 219 -17.45 -27.08 8.20
N TYR A 220 -17.03 -25.82 8.09
CA TYR A 220 -15.68 -25.44 7.72
C TYR A 220 -14.86 -24.85 8.87
N ALA A 221 -15.47 -24.61 10.04
CA ALA A 221 -14.85 -23.93 11.19
C ALA A 221 -13.47 -24.49 11.55
N LYS A 222 -13.33 -25.82 11.61
CA LYS A 222 -12.04 -26.48 11.92
C LYS A 222 -10.89 -26.15 10.94
N TYR A 223 -11.22 -25.74 9.72
CA TYR A 223 -10.24 -25.44 8.66
C TYR A 223 -10.03 -23.95 8.45
N VAL A 224 -11.09 -23.15 8.51
CA VAL A 224 -11.05 -21.74 8.12
C VAL A 224 -11.46 -20.77 9.22
N GLY A 225 -11.81 -21.29 10.41
CA GLY A 225 -12.25 -20.49 11.55
C GLY A 225 -13.69 -19.97 11.42
N LEU A 226 -14.18 -19.32 12.47
CA LEU A 226 -15.48 -18.64 12.51
C LEU A 226 -15.36 -17.12 12.55
N LYS A 227 -14.22 -16.57 12.96
CA LYS A 227 -13.98 -15.14 13.10
C LYS A 227 -13.99 -14.45 11.74
N ARG A 228 -14.64 -13.30 11.66
CA ARG A 228 -14.84 -12.54 10.42
C ARG A 228 -15.06 -11.08 10.78
N ASP A 229 -14.10 -10.23 10.45
CA ASP A 229 -14.14 -8.79 10.72
C ASP A 229 -14.33 -8.00 9.43
N PHE A 230 -13.64 -8.44 8.37
CA PHE A 230 -13.66 -7.77 7.07
C PHE A 230 -13.93 -8.76 5.94
N ARG A 231 -14.74 -8.34 4.98
CA ARG A 231 -14.97 -9.09 3.75
C ARG A 231 -14.84 -8.24 2.52
N LEU A 232 -13.90 -8.60 1.66
CA LEU A 232 -13.72 -7.97 0.36
C LEU A 232 -14.53 -8.73 -0.70
N VAL A 233 -15.36 -8.01 -1.46
CA VAL A 233 -16.21 -8.60 -2.50
C VAL A 233 -16.01 -7.93 -3.85
N VAL A 234 -16.03 -8.73 -4.91
CA VAL A 234 -16.13 -8.20 -6.29
C VAL A 234 -17.56 -7.79 -6.61
N ARG A 235 -17.76 -6.99 -7.67
CA ARG A 235 -19.09 -6.55 -8.12
C ARG A 235 -20.12 -7.68 -8.20
N GLY A 236 -19.76 -8.82 -8.79
CA GLY A 236 -20.68 -9.94 -8.93
C GLY A 236 -21.14 -10.52 -7.58
N ALA A 237 -20.21 -10.64 -6.63
CA ALA A 237 -20.51 -11.13 -5.29
C ALA A 237 -21.27 -10.11 -4.44
N ALA A 238 -21.08 -8.80 -4.69
CA ALA A 238 -21.78 -7.73 -3.98
C ALA A 238 -23.31 -7.81 -4.15
N LEU A 239 -23.81 -8.36 -5.26
CA LEU A 239 -25.25 -8.60 -5.45
C LEU A 239 -25.83 -9.58 -4.41
N ASN A 240 -24.99 -10.44 -3.83
CA ASN A 240 -25.33 -11.41 -2.81
C ASN A 240 -24.91 -10.96 -1.40
N MET A 241 -24.70 -9.66 -1.16
CA MET A 241 -24.19 -9.17 0.13
C MET A 241 -25.07 -9.55 1.34
N VAL A 242 -26.39 -9.45 1.21
CA VAL A 242 -27.33 -9.77 2.30
C VAL A 242 -27.19 -11.23 2.75
N PRO A 243 -27.28 -12.25 1.86
CA PRO A 243 -27.06 -13.63 2.27
C PRO A 243 -25.63 -13.91 2.73
N ILE A 244 -24.62 -13.24 2.18
CA ILE A 244 -23.21 -13.37 2.63
C ILE A 244 -23.05 -12.95 4.09
N LEU A 245 -23.70 -11.85 4.50
CA LEU A 245 -23.62 -11.30 5.85
C LEU A 245 -24.66 -11.89 6.82
N LYS A 246 -25.50 -12.82 6.36
CA LYS A 246 -26.53 -13.43 7.20
C LYS A 246 -25.90 -14.15 8.39
N GLY A 247 -26.30 -13.76 9.61
CA GLY A 247 -25.72 -14.29 10.85
C GLY A 247 -24.35 -13.71 11.19
N SER A 248 -24.01 -12.56 10.61
CA SER A 248 -22.77 -11.83 10.84
C SER A 248 -23.08 -10.40 11.26
N ASP A 249 -23.16 -10.18 12.57
CA ASP A 249 -23.54 -8.87 13.10
C ASP A 249 -22.38 -7.89 13.20
N ASN A 250 -21.14 -8.33 12.91
CA ASN A 250 -19.91 -7.55 13.13
C ASN A 250 -19.01 -7.42 11.88
N GLU A 251 -19.39 -8.02 10.75
CA GLU A 251 -18.54 -8.10 9.57
C GLU A 251 -18.75 -6.91 8.65
N VAL A 252 -17.66 -6.23 8.33
CA VAL A 252 -17.63 -5.12 7.39
C VAL A 252 -17.52 -5.64 5.97
N LEU A 253 -18.34 -5.12 5.09
CA LEU A 253 -18.24 -5.41 3.66
C LEU A 253 -17.50 -4.28 2.93
N ILE A 254 -16.53 -4.64 2.10
CA ILE A 254 -15.82 -3.72 1.24
C ILE A 254 -15.96 -4.18 -0.22
N ILE A 255 -16.54 -3.33 -1.06
CA ILE A 255 -16.75 -3.58 -2.48
C ILE A 255 -15.52 -3.12 -3.27
N LYS A 256 -14.87 -4.07 -3.95
CA LYS A 256 -13.59 -3.85 -4.67
C LYS A 256 -13.69 -2.87 -5.85
N SER A 257 -14.84 -2.80 -6.53
CA SER A 257 -14.90 -2.20 -7.88
C SER A 257 -15.89 -1.07 -8.07
N LEU A 258 -17.20 -1.34 -8.09
CA LEU A 258 -18.21 -0.38 -8.56
C LEU A 258 -19.49 -0.57 -7.76
N THR A 259 -20.26 0.51 -7.59
CA THR A 259 -21.64 0.46 -7.08
C THR A 259 -22.66 0.77 -8.18
N HIS A 260 -23.94 0.54 -7.89
CA HIS A 260 -25.10 0.98 -8.67
C HIS A 260 -26.36 1.03 -7.79
N LYS A 261 -27.44 1.63 -8.29
CA LYS A 261 -28.67 1.88 -7.51
C LYS A 261 -29.26 0.63 -6.84
N GLU A 262 -29.28 -0.53 -7.52
CA GLU A 262 -29.82 -1.75 -6.90
C GLU A 262 -28.96 -2.24 -5.71
N ILE A 263 -27.63 -2.13 -5.79
CA ILE A 263 -26.73 -2.45 -4.66
C ILE A 263 -27.00 -1.49 -3.49
N ASN A 264 -27.20 -0.20 -3.76
CA ASN A 264 -27.47 0.79 -2.72
C ASN A 264 -28.75 0.49 -1.93
N ALA A 265 -29.79 -0.02 -2.59
CA ALA A 265 -31.01 -0.45 -1.90
C ALA A 265 -30.75 -1.63 -0.95
N ALA A 266 -29.92 -2.59 -1.35
CA ALA A 266 -29.52 -3.71 -0.49
C ALA A 266 -28.64 -3.26 0.69
N ILE A 267 -27.75 -2.27 0.49
CA ILE A 267 -26.91 -1.73 1.57
C ILE A 267 -27.76 -1.17 2.71
N LYS A 268 -28.87 -0.48 2.37
CA LYS A 268 -29.79 0.09 3.37
C LYS A 268 -30.50 -0.94 4.25
N THR A 269 -30.49 -2.22 3.88
CA THR A 269 -31.08 -3.30 4.71
C THR A 269 -30.04 -3.99 5.60
N ILE A 270 -28.75 -3.65 5.46
CA ILE A 270 -27.66 -4.24 6.22
C ILE A 270 -27.36 -3.36 7.44
N PRO A 271 -27.22 -3.95 8.65
CA PRO A 271 -26.99 -3.18 9.87
C PRO A 271 -25.57 -2.60 9.99
N ASN A 272 -24.63 -3.10 9.18
CA ASN A 272 -23.22 -2.71 9.18
C ASN A 272 -22.85 -1.88 7.95
N PRO A 273 -21.90 -0.94 8.06
CA PRO A 273 -21.49 -0.12 6.94
C PRO A 273 -20.83 -0.95 5.84
N VAL A 274 -21.07 -0.51 4.61
CA VAL A 274 -20.43 -1.02 3.40
C VAL A 274 -19.53 0.07 2.83
N TYR A 275 -18.34 -0.32 2.37
CA TYR A 275 -17.33 0.62 1.85
C TYR A 275 -16.98 0.32 0.40
N LEU A 276 -16.43 1.32 -0.27
CA LEU A 276 -15.73 1.12 -1.54
C LEU A 276 -14.22 1.02 -1.30
N PHE A 277 -13.61 -0.02 -1.85
CA PHE A 277 -12.17 -0.13 -1.90
C PHE A 277 -11.62 0.84 -2.94
N GLN A 278 -10.80 1.79 -2.53
CA GLN A 278 -10.01 2.58 -3.45
C GLN A 278 -8.88 1.71 -4.00
N GLY A 279 -8.01 1.28 -3.08
CA GLY A 279 -6.78 0.52 -3.37
C GLY A 279 -6.04 0.98 -4.62
N ILE A 280 -5.24 0.07 -5.18
CA ILE A 280 -4.31 0.43 -6.26
C ILE A 280 -4.52 -0.39 -7.50
N VAL A 281 -3.82 -0.07 -8.58
CA VAL A 281 -3.79 -0.94 -9.75
C VAL A 281 -2.43 -1.60 -9.86
N LEU A 282 -2.23 -2.72 -9.13
CA LEU A 282 -1.02 -3.53 -9.29
C LEU A 282 -0.85 -3.95 -10.76
N ARG A 283 0.14 -3.35 -11.42
CA ARG A 283 0.41 -3.56 -12.86
C ARG A 283 1.08 -4.92 -13.09
N ARG A 284 1.85 -5.40 -12.10
CA ARG A 284 2.60 -6.67 -12.10
C ARG A 284 2.27 -7.46 -10.83
N GLY A 285 2.13 -8.79 -10.93
CA GLY A 285 1.78 -9.68 -9.81
C GLY A 285 0.34 -10.21 -9.85
N ALA A 286 -0.08 -10.88 -8.77
CA ALA A 286 -1.43 -11.46 -8.66
C ALA A 286 -2.50 -10.35 -8.62
N LYS A 287 -3.56 -10.47 -9.44
CA LYS A 287 -4.63 -9.45 -9.58
C LYS A 287 -5.96 -9.83 -8.92
N GLY A 288 -5.98 -10.96 -8.19
CA GLY A 288 -7.18 -11.53 -7.56
C GLY A 288 -7.76 -10.66 -6.45
N THR A 289 -8.93 -11.06 -5.92
CA THR A 289 -9.51 -10.44 -4.71
C THR A 289 -8.57 -10.59 -3.52
N GLY A 290 -7.95 -11.76 -3.34
CA GLY A 290 -7.03 -11.99 -2.22
C GLY A 290 -5.84 -11.03 -2.17
N MET A 291 -5.30 -10.60 -3.33
CA MET A 291 -4.25 -9.56 -3.32
C MET A 291 -4.78 -8.22 -2.81
N LYS A 292 -6.04 -7.88 -3.11
CA LYS A 292 -6.67 -6.65 -2.59
C LYS A 292 -6.98 -6.74 -1.11
N SER A 293 -7.28 -7.94 -0.62
CA SER A 293 -7.46 -8.18 0.80
C SER A 293 -6.15 -8.11 1.57
N ILE A 294 -5.03 -8.52 0.95
CA ILE A 294 -3.68 -8.26 1.47
C ILE A 294 -3.38 -6.76 1.50
N GLU A 295 -3.70 -6.01 0.43
CA GLU A 295 -3.53 -4.55 0.41
C GLU A 295 -4.34 -3.86 1.52
N LEU A 296 -5.61 -4.27 1.70
CA LEU A 296 -6.46 -3.76 2.77
C LEU A 296 -5.87 -4.08 4.15
N ALA A 297 -5.53 -5.34 4.40
CA ALA A 297 -4.93 -5.76 5.67
C ALA A 297 -3.61 -5.02 5.94
N LEU A 298 -2.78 -4.81 4.93
CA LEU A 298 -1.51 -4.09 5.08
C LEU A 298 -1.69 -2.63 5.52
N SER A 299 -2.76 -1.98 5.07
CA SER A 299 -3.09 -0.62 5.52
C SER A 299 -3.56 -0.54 6.98
N MET A 300 -3.75 -1.67 7.65
CA MET A 300 -4.36 -1.75 8.99
C MET A 300 -3.53 -2.58 9.99
N CYS A 301 -2.63 -3.44 9.51
CA CYS A 301 -2.01 -4.49 10.30
C CYS A 301 -0.47 -4.46 10.27
N ASP A 302 0.17 -4.77 11.40
CA ASP A 302 1.63 -4.90 11.46
C ASP A 302 2.13 -6.21 10.83
N ILE A 303 1.41 -7.31 11.08
CA ILE A 303 1.72 -8.66 10.60
C ILE A 303 0.51 -9.20 9.86
N ILE A 304 0.75 -9.77 8.68
CA ILE A 304 -0.28 -10.38 7.83
C ILE A 304 0.11 -11.83 7.59
N ASP A 305 -0.77 -12.74 8.01
CA ASP A 305 -0.64 -14.18 7.77
C ASP A 305 -1.70 -14.57 6.74
N ILE A 306 -1.27 -15.19 5.64
CA ILE A 306 -2.17 -15.55 4.54
C ILE A 306 -2.45 -17.05 4.53
N TYR A 307 -3.72 -17.41 4.31
CA TYR A 307 -4.21 -18.78 4.28
C TYR A 307 -5.04 -19.01 3.02
N GLY A 308 -5.01 -20.22 2.45
CA GLY A 308 -5.88 -20.55 1.32
C GLY A 308 -5.52 -19.80 0.02
N PHE A 309 -4.26 -19.41 -0.13
CA PHE A 309 -3.65 -18.96 -1.37
C PHE A 309 -2.90 -20.14 -2.00
N THR A 310 -3.13 -20.41 -3.29
CA THR A 310 -2.48 -21.52 -4.00
C THR A 310 -0.99 -21.22 -4.21
N VAL A 311 -0.17 -21.59 -3.23
CA VAL A 311 1.29 -21.37 -3.20
C VAL A 311 2.10 -22.68 -3.23
N ASP A 312 1.47 -23.81 -2.90
CA ASP A 312 2.10 -25.11 -2.88
C ASP A 312 2.24 -25.66 -4.31
N PRO A 313 3.39 -26.27 -4.68
CA PRO A 313 3.57 -26.93 -5.97
C PRO A 313 2.69 -28.19 -6.12
N GLY A 314 2.63 -28.73 -7.35
CA GLY A 314 1.97 -30.01 -7.63
C GLY A 314 0.45 -29.91 -7.82
N TYR A 315 -0.06 -28.71 -8.03
CA TYR A 315 -1.48 -28.44 -8.12
C TYR A 315 -2.07 -28.83 -9.48
N THR A 316 -3.09 -29.69 -9.51
CA THR A 316 -3.73 -30.19 -10.74
C THR A 316 -5.09 -29.57 -11.04
N GLU A 317 -5.85 -29.15 -10.02
CA GLU A 317 -7.24 -28.67 -10.18
C GLU A 317 -7.59 -27.53 -9.24
N TRP A 318 -8.13 -26.42 -9.75
CA TRP A 318 -8.54 -25.29 -8.92
C TRP A 318 -9.86 -25.55 -8.22
N THR A 319 -9.80 -25.61 -6.88
CA THR A 319 -10.95 -25.86 -6.03
C THR A 319 -11.13 -24.68 -5.09
N ARG A 320 -12.40 -24.38 -4.78
CA ARG A 320 -12.72 -23.62 -3.59
C ARG A 320 -13.06 -24.59 -2.48
N TYR A 321 -12.75 -24.26 -1.24
CA TYR A 321 -13.07 -25.16 -0.10
C TYR A 321 -14.58 -25.44 0.07
N PHE A 322 -15.42 -24.69 -0.65
CA PHE A 322 -16.88 -24.75 -0.62
C PHE A 322 -17.50 -25.01 -2.01
N SER A 323 -16.75 -25.48 -2.99
CA SER A 323 -17.29 -25.76 -4.33
C SER A 323 -16.62 -26.98 -4.96
N GLU A 324 -17.32 -27.60 -5.90
CA GLU A 324 -16.75 -28.68 -6.71
C GLU A 324 -15.48 -28.22 -7.46
N PRO A 325 -14.51 -29.13 -7.67
CA PRO A 325 -13.32 -28.85 -8.45
C PRO A 325 -13.66 -28.31 -9.83
N ARG A 326 -12.88 -27.32 -10.26
CA ARG A 326 -12.91 -26.82 -11.64
C ARG A 326 -11.54 -27.09 -12.25
N LYS A 327 -11.53 -27.50 -13.52
CA LYS A 327 -10.29 -27.50 -14.30
C LYS A 327 -9.72 -26.08 -14.24
N GLY A 328 -8.52 -25.97 -13.68
CA GLY A 328 -7.89 -24.70 -13.36
C GLY A 328 -6.40 -24.76 -13.60
N HIS A 329 -5.74 -23.61 -13.50
CA HIS A 329 -4.31 -23.47 -13.71
C HIS A 329 -3.58 -23.30 -12.39
N ASN A 330 -2.33 -23.76 -12.34
CA ASN A 330 -1.39 -23.39 -11.29
C ASN A 330 -0.94 -21.94 -11.53
N PRO A 331 -1.27 -20.95 -10.68
CA PRO A 331 -0.97 -19.55 -10.96
C PRO A 331 0.51 -19.24 -10.65
N LEU A 332 1.42 -19.53 -11.58
CA LEU A 332 2.86 -19.42 -11.36
C LEU A 332 3.28 -17.98 -11.03
N GLN A 333 2.65 -16.98 -11.67
CA GLN A 333 2.93 -15.57 -11.38
C GLN A 333 2.50 -15.21 -9.96
N GLY A 334 1.34 -15.72 -9.53
CA GLY A 334 0.83 -15.47 -8.19
C GLY A 334 1.74 -16.07 -7.13
N ARG A 335 2.08 -17.35 -7.29
CA ARG A 335 2.99 -18.07 -6.39
C ARG A 335 4.35 -17.40 -6.26
N ALA A 336 5.00 -17.05 -7.37
CA ALA A 336 6.29 -16.36 -7.35
C ALA A 336 6.18 -15.00 -6.64
N TYR A 337 5.09 -14.27 -6.88
CA TYR A 337 4.89 -12.97 -6.26
C TYR A 337 4.60 -13.06 -4.76
N TYR A 338 3.74 -13.98 -4.31
CA TYR A 338 3.50 -14.19 -2.87
C TYR A 338 4.80 -14.59 -2.16
N GLN A 339 5.60 -15.47 -2.77
CA GLN A 339 6.91 -15.84 -2.22
C GLN A 339 7.83 -14.63 -2.09
N LEU A 340 7.85 -13.75 -3.09
CA LEU A 340 8.60 -12.51 -3.01
C LEU A 340 8.14 -11.64 -1.84
N LEU A 341 6.82 -11.44 -1.69
CA LEU A 341 6.26 -10.61 -0.62
C LEU A 341 6.58 -11.17 0.77
N GLU A 342 6.59 -12.50 0.92
CA GLU A 342 7.05 -13.15 2.15
C GLU A 342 8.50 -12.82 2.44
N CYS A 343 9.38 -12.99 1.45
CA CYS A 343 10.81 -12.74 1.62
C CYS A 343 11.20 -11.26 1.69
N LEU A 344 10.26 -10.35 1.38
CA LEU A 344 10.37 -8.92 1.66
C LEU A 344 9.82 -8.54 3.06
N GLY A 345 9.26 -9.49 3.80
CA GLY A 345 8.65 -9.27 5.11
C GLY A 345 7.33 -8.51 5.07
N VAL A 346 6.62 -8.55 3.94
CA VAL A 346 5.29 -7.93 3.79
C VAL A 346 4.21 -8.79 4.43
N LEU A 347 4.32 -10.11 4.29
CA LEU A 347 3.35 -11.11 4.76
C LEU A 347 4.04 -12.43 5.14
N ARG A 348 3.29 -13.36 5.72
CA ARG A 348 3.72 -14.73 6.01
C ARG A 348 2.75 -15.72 5.38
N ILE A 349 3.27 -16.81 4.81
CA ILE A 349 2.45 -17.75 4.06
C ILE A 349 2.24 -19.03 4.86
N HIS A 350 0.97 -19.34 5.12
CA HIS A 350 0.53 -20.57 5.75
C HIS A 350 -0.12 -21.48 4.70
N SER A 351 0.43 -22.68 4.53
CA SER A 351 -0.04 -23.66 3.55
C SER A 351 0.08 -25.10 4.07
N PRO A 352 -0.65 -26.06 3.49
CA PRO A 352 -0.57 -27.46 3.92
C PRO A 352 0.82 -28.11 3.82
N MET A 353 1.66 -27.72 2.86
CA MET A 353 3.03 -28.22 2.83
C MET A 353 3.89 -27.61 3.94
N ARG A 354 3.63 -26.35 4.29
CA ARG A 354 4.38 -25.60 5.32
C ARG A 354 3.95 -25.95 6.75
N SER A 355 2.68 -26.29 6.97
CA SER A 355 2.16 -26.70 8.29
C SER A 355 2.78 -28.00 8.82
N LYS A 356 3.48 -28.78 7.98
CA LYS A 356 4.19 -30.00 8.37
C LYS A 356 5.49 -29.74 9.14
N ARG A 357 6.01 -28.51 9.13
CA ARG A 357 7.23 -28.11 9.84
C ARG A 357 6.90 -27.07 10.90
N LYS A 358 7.74 -26.97 11.93
CA LYS A 358 7.68 -25.83 12.86
C LYS A 358 8.14 -24.58 12.11
N GLU A 359 7.25 -23.61 11.97
CA GLU A 359 7.58 -22.37 11.28
C GLU A 359 8.55 -21.51 12.11
N ASP A 360 9.71 -21.21 11.51
CA ASP A 360 10.70 -20.27 12.05
C ASP A 360 10.83 -19.06 11.13
N TRP A 361 10.31 -17.92 11.55
CA TRP A 361 10.30 -16.69 10.76
C TRP A 361 11.63 -15.93 10.77
N SER A 362 12.70 -16.49 11.32
CA SER A 362 14.04 -15.88 11.39
C SER A 362 14.65 -15.55 10.03
N ASP A 363 14.31 -16.34 8.99
CA ASP A 363 14.77 -16.12 7.61
C ASP A 363 14.10 -14.93 6.91
N ILE A 364 13.02 -14.38 7.47
CA ILE A 364 12.35 -13.20 6.90
C ILE A 364 13.04 -11.93 7.42
N PRO A 365 13.34 -10.94 6.55
CA PRO A 365 13.95 -9.69 6.97
C PRO A 365 13.21 -9.00 8.13
N SER A 366 13.95 -8.62 9.16
CA SER A 366 13.38 -7.87 10.29
C SER A 366 12.92 -6.46 9.87
N ARG A 367 12.03 -5.84 10.66
CA ARG A 367 11.60 -4.44 10.45
C ARG A 367 12.75 -3.45 10.33
N LYS A 368 13.84 -3.67 11.10
CA LYS A 368 15.05 -2.85 11.03
C LYS A 368 15.73 -2.96 9.67
N ILE A 369 15.89 -4.18 9.16
CA ILE A 369 16.50 -4.43 7.85
C ILE A 369 15.64 -3.82 6.73
N ILE A 370 14.32 -4.01 6.80
CA ILE A 370 13.36 -3.44 5.84
C ILE A 370 13.44 -1.91 5.84
N SER A 371 13.46 -1.28 7.02
CA SER A 371 13.57 0.17 7.16
C SER A 371 14.88 0.72 6.57
N GLN A 372 16.00 0.06 6.81
CA GLN A 372 17.30 0.42 6.23
C GLN A 372 17.30 0.28 4.71
N ALA A 373 16.77 -0.83 4.19
CA ALA A 373 16.65 -1.05 2.74
C ALA A 373 15.72 -0.03 2.09
N HIS A 374 14.59 0.31 2.74
CA HIS A 374 13.68 1.34 2.27
C HIS A 374 14.35 2.71 2.20
N ALA A 375 15.10 3.11 3.24
CA ALA A 375 15.83 4.37 3.26
C ALA A 375 16.91 4.43 2.17
N ALA A 376 17.66 3.34 1.99
CA ALA A 376 18.68 3.23 0.93
C ALA A 376 18.07 3.29 -0.49
N ALA A 377 16.96 2.57 -0.72
CA ALA A 377 16.24 2.62 -1.99
C ALA A 377 15.70 4.03 -2.29
N LEU A 378 15.16 4.70 -1.27
CA LEU A 378 14.66 6.07 -1.40
C LEU A 378 15.80 7.05 -1.72
N TRP A 379 16.96 6.90 -1.08
CA TRP A 379 18.15 7.71 -1.34
C TRP A 379 18.62 7.57 -2.79
N LEU A 380 18.82 6.33 -3.28
CA LEU A 380 19.29 6.11 -4.66
C LEU A 380 18.30 6.67 -5.69
N LYS A 381 17.00 6.43 -5.51
CA LYS A 381 15.96 6.97 -6.40
C LYS A 381 15.99 8.50 -6.48
N LYS A 382 16.25 9.17 -5.35
CA LYS A 382 16.38 10.63 -5.29
C LYS A 382 17.66 11.13 -5.95
N SER A 383 18.79 10.45 -5.73
CA SER A 383 20.07 10.74 -6.38
C SER A 383 19.96 10.66 -7.90
N GLU A 384 19.30 9.64 -8.42
CA GLU A 384 19.04 9.47 -9.86
C GLU A 384 18.14 10.58 -10.45
N ALA A 385 17.21 11.11 -9.65
CA ALA A 385 16.31 12.19 -10.05
C ALA A 385 16.92 13.60 -9.91
N GLY A 386 18.17 13.73 -9.43
CA GLY A 386 18.81 15.02 -9.19
C GLY A 386 18.21 15.82 -8.02
N GLN A 387 17.44 15.18 -7.15
CA GLN A 387 16.75 15.79 -6.01
C GLN A 387 17.55 15.56 -4.71
N ALA A 388 18.74 16.16 -4.61
CA ALA A 388 19.65 16.04 -3.46
C ALA A 388 19.29 17.00 -2.30
N GLY A 389 18.00 17.11 -1.96
CA GLY A 389 17.51 17.93 -0.85
C GLY A 389 16.96 17.08 0.30
N ASP A 390 17.03 17.60 1.52
CA ASP A 390 16.33 17.02 2.68
C ASP A 390 14.84 17.26 2.47
N LEU A 391 14.15 16.18 2.19
CA LEU A 391 12.83 16.15 1.62
C LEU A 391 11.96 15.53 2.73
N GLY A 392 10.93 16.27 3.15
CA GLY A 392 10.14 15.99 4.34
C GLY A 392 9.30 14.72 4.22
N GLN A 393 8.72 14.26 5.32
CA GLN A 393 7.91 13.04 5.38
C GLN A 393 6.78 12.93 4.32
N PHE A 394 6.40 14.05 3.69
CA PHE A 394 5.25 14.18 2.80
C PHE A 394 5.61 14.59 1.37
N ASP A 395 6.84 14.42 0.89
CA ASP A 395 7.19 14.91 -0.47
C ASP A 395 6.47 14.20 -1.60
N ASN A 396 6.05 12.96 -1.37
CA ASN A 396 5.24 12.21 -2.32
C ASN A 396 3.79 12.76 -2.41
N CYS A 397 3.42 13.73 -1.58
CA CYS A 397 2.13 14.42 -1.61
C CYS A 397 2.09 15.46 -2.73
N LYS A 398 1.58 15.02 -3.88
CA LYS A 398 1.38 15.88 -5.05
C LYS A 398 0.18 16.81 -4.93
N VAL A 399 -0.84 16.37 -4.19
CA VAL A 399 -2.08 17.13 -3.95
C VAL A 399 -2.30 17.22 -2.45
N TRP A 400 -2.65 18.42 -1.99
CA TRP A 400 -2.93 18.70 -0.59
C TRP A 400 -4.34 19.23 -0.38
N GLY A 401 -4.93 18.80 0.73
CA GLY A 401 -6.16 19.37 1.29
C GLY A 401 -6.03 19.57 2.79
N ASN A 402 -6.76 20.54 3.33
CA ASN A 402 -6.83 20.80 4.77
C ASN A 402 -8.29 20.69 5.23
N VAL A 403 -8.52 19.95 6.30
CA VAL A 403 -9.84 19.86 6.95
C VAL A 403 -9.90 20.96 8.01
N ASP A 404 -10.71 21.98 7.76
CA ASP A 404 -11.00 23.06 8.72
C ASP A 404 -11.93 22.52 9.81
N PRO A 405 -11.55 22.59 11.09
CA PRO A 405 -12.33 22.00 12.18
C PRO A 405 -13.51 22.88 12.65
N ASP A 406 -13.63 24.13 12.15
CA ASP A 406 -14.68 25.09 12.51
C ASP A 406 -15.55 25.51 11.32
N LYS A 407 -15.14 25.18 10.08
CA LYS A 407 -16.00 25.32 8.89
C LYS A 407 -16.66 24.01 8.51
N ILE A 408 -17.92 24.11 8.09
CA ILE A 408 -18.58 23.17 7.17
C ILE A 408 -17.90 23.32 5.79
N GLY A 409 -16.61 23.00 5.70
CA GLY A 409 -15.89 22.85 4.44
C GLY A 409 -16.32 21.56 3.71
N PRO A 410 -15.91 21.35 2.44
CA PRO A 410 -16.47 20.31 1.57
C PRO A 410 -16.36 18.87 2.09
N VAL A 411 -15.45 18.65 3.04
CA VAL A 411 -15.21 17.38 3.72
C VAL A 411 -16.26 17.14 4.82
N SER A 412 -17.54 17.05 4.46
CA SER A 412 -18.62 16.65 5.35
C SER A 412 -19.12 15.25 5.00
N GLY A 413 -19.10 14.33 5.97
CA GLY A 413 -19.58 12.95 5.75
C GLY A 413 -21.01 12.87 5.27
N SER A 414 -21.38 11.77 4.62
CA SER A 414 -22.78 11.52 4.29
C SER A 414 -23.63 11.43 5.58
N PRO A 415 -24.74 12.19 5.69
CA PRO A 415 -25.66 12.09 6.82
C PRO A 415 -26.25 10.69 7.01
N ASP A 416 -26.52 9.99 5.89
CA ASP A 416 -27.13 8.64 5.87
C ASP A 416 -26.21 7.61 6.55
N MET A 417 -24.90 7.84 6.50
CA MET A 417 -23.92 6.92 7.05
C MET A 417 -23.60 7.19 8.51
N SER A 418 -23.64 8.43 9.01
CA SER A 418 -23.22 8.72 10.38
C SER A 418 -24.08 8.02 11.44
N ASP A 419 -25.40 7.96 11.25
CA ASP A 419 -26.30 7.39 12.26
C ASP A 419 -26.34 5.86 12.20
N VAL A 420 -26.33 5.29 10.98
CA VAL A 420 -26.19 3.83 10.79
C VAL A 420 -24.85 3.36 11.37
N ARG A 421 -23.75 4.10 11.15
CA ARG A 421 -22.41 3.74 11.66
C ARG A 421 -22.33 3.83 13.18
N LYS A 422 -22.75 4.95 13.78
CA LYS A 422 -22.71 5.16 15.25
C LYS A 422 -23.45 4.06 16.01
N ASN A 423 -24.55 3.57 15.43
CA ASN A 423 -25.43 2.58 16.08
C ASN A 423 -25.16 1.14 15.62
N SER A 424 -24.29 0.92 14.64
CA SER A 424 -23.87 -0.42 14.22
C SER A 424 -22.92 -1.05 15.24
N ASN A 425 -22.87 -2.38 15.31
CA ASN A 425 -21.86 -3.10 16.11
C ASN A 425 -20.42 -2.89 15.60
N TYR A 426 -20.29 -2.25 14.45
CA TYR A 426 -19.02 -1.87 13.85
C TYR A 426 -18.48 -0.53 14.38
N ASN A 427 -19.29 0.26 15.09
CA ASN A 427 -18.86 1.53 15.70
C ASN A 427 -17.56 1.38 16.50
N LYS A 428 -17.35 0.22 17.13
CA LYS A 428 -16.17 -0.14 17.91
C LYS A 428 -14.83 0.11 17.20
N TRP A 429 -14.77 0.08 15.86
CA TRP A 429 -13.54 0.32 15.11
C TRP A 429 -13.45 1.72 14.52
N GLU A 430 -14.55 2.25 13.99
CA GLU A 430 -14.54 3.54 13.28
C GLU A 430 -14.66 4.75 14.21
N VAL A 431 -15.37 4.63 15.32
CA VAL A 431 -15.47 5.70 16.33
C VAL A 431 -14.51 5.46 17.51
N MET A 432 -13.56 4.54 17.35
CA MET A 432 -12.52 4.30 18.34
C MET A 432 -11.67 5.57 18.51
N PRO A 433 -11.61 6.16 19.73
CA PRO A 433 -10.73 7.30 19.99
C PRO A 433 -9.27 6.93 19.78
N LEU A 434 -8.43 7.91 19.43
CA LEU A 434 -7.01 7.69 19.16
C LEU A 434 -6.30 7.03 20.36
N GLU A 435 -6.66 7.42 21.58
CA GLU A 435 -6.10 6.93 22.84
C GLU A 435 -6.43 5.45 23.09
N SER A 436 -7.51 4.96 22.48
CA SER A 436 -7.94 3.56 22.55
C SER A 436 -7.22 2.66 21.54
N LEU A 437 -6.54 3.25 20.55
CA LEU A 437 -5.71 2.48 19.61
C LEU A 437 -4.45 1.96 20.30
N ARG A 438 -3.82 0.96 19.69
CA ARG A 438 -2.50 0.48 20.13
C ARG A 438 -1.47 1.61 20.10
N LYS A 439 -0.49 1.54 21.00
CA LYS A 439 0.61 2.51 21.08
C LYS A 439 1.32 2.72 19.73
N ASP A 440 1.57 1.64 18.98
CA ASP A 440 2.19 1.73 17.65
C ASP A 440 1.35 2.55 16.64
N ALA A 441 0.02 2.45 16.72
CA ALA A 441 -0.89 3.21 15.87
C ALA A 441 -0.96 4.69 16.31
N GLN A 442 -0.95 4.95 17.61
CA GLN A 442 -0.86 6.31 18.16
C GLN A 442 0.46 7.00 17.77
N ASP A 443 1.58 6.30 17.95
CA ASP A 443 2.91 6.81 17.60
C ASP A 443 3.02 7.07 16.10
N HIS A 444 2.46 6.18 15.28
CA HIS A 444 2.35 6.41 13.85
C HIS A 444 1.48 7.62 13.51
N TYR A 445 0.30 7.77 14.12
CA TYR A 445 -0.56 8.92 13.91
C TYR A 445 0.14 10.24 14.25
N ASN A 446 0.84 10.28 15.39
CA ASN A 446 1.63 11.43 15.81
C ASN A 446 2.78 11.72 14.83
N GLN A 447 3.47 10.67 14.38
CA GLN A 447 4.49 10.79 13.34
C GLN A 447 3.89 11.38 12.06
N MET A 448 2.67 11.00 11.68
CA MET A 448 1.97 11.50 10.51
C MET A 448 1.39 12.92 10.70
N GLN A 449 1.53 13.54 11.87
CA GLN A 449 1.09 14.93 12.15
C GLN A 449 -0.37 15.20 11.73
N GLY A 450 -1.25 14.22 11.92
CA GLY A 450 -2.66 14.32 11.50
C GLY A 450 -2.88 14.31 9.97
N VAL A 451 -1.90 13.87 9.17
CA VAL A 451 -2.03 13.76 7.71
C VAL A 451 -2.44 12.35 7.30
N THR A 452 -3.56 12.26 6.59
CA THR A 452 -4.01 11.05 5.91
C THR A 452 -3.42 10.98 4.51
N LEU A 453 -2.89 9.81 4.13
CA LEU A 453 -2.36 9.56 2.78
C LEU A 453 -3.33 8.70 1.95
N TYR A 454 -3.52 9.09 0.69
CA TYR A 454 -4.30 8.37 -0.30
C TYR A 454 -3.52 8.16 -1.58
N LYS A 455 -3.66 6.97 -2.19
CA LYS A 455 -3.06 6.74 -3.51
C LYS A 455 -3.84 7.43 -4.63
N MET A 456 -3.15 8.22 -5.44
CA MET A 456 -3.70 8.72 -6.71
C MET A 456 -3.41 7.72 -7.83
N ASP A 457 -4.27 7.66 -8.85
CA ASP A 457 -4.33 6.59 -9.85
C ASP A 457 -2.97 6.11 -10.38
N GLY A 458 -2.80 4.78 -10.47
CA GLY A 458 -1.56 4.16 -10.95
C GLY A 458 -0.62 3.72 -9.82
N ASN A 459 0.65 3.51 -10.15
CA ASN A 459 1.66 2.94 -9.23
C ASN A 459 2.88 3.83 -9.02
N LYS A 460 2.88 5.07 -9.54
CA LYS A 460 4.00 5.98 -9.32
C LYS A 460 4.04 6.41 -7.87
N LEU A 461 5.19 6.38 -7.22
CA LEU A 461 5.30 6.66 -5.78
C LEU A 461 4.85 8.09 -5.42
N ASP A 462 5.15 9.07 -6.28
CA ASP A 462 4.88 10.51 -6.09
C ASP A 462 3.43 10.93 -6.35
N ASP A 463 2.55 10.01 -6.72
CA ASP A 463 1.14 10.30 -6.97
C ASP A 463 0.30 10.04 -5.69
N LEU A 464 0.46 10.88 -4.66
CA LEU A 464 -0.42 10.88 -3.47
C LEU A 464 -1.32 12.11 -3.37
N VAL A 465 -2.52 11.89 -2.82
CA VAL A 465 -3.38 12.93 -2.24
C VAL A 465 -3.20 12.88 -0.73
N CYS A 466 -2.91 14.02 -0.12
CA CYS A 466 -2.67 14.12 1.31
C CYS A 466 -3.65 15.11 1.95
N VAL A 467 -4.30 14.66 3.01
CA VAL A 467 -5.34 15.42 3.70
C VAL A 467 -4.87 15.68 5.11
N ARG A 468 -4.63 16.95 5.46
CA ARG A 468 -4.24 17.36 6.81
C ARG A 468 -5.49 17.61 7.63
N HIS A 469 -5.61 16.90 8.74
CA HIS A 469 -6.62 17.14 9.76
C HIS A 469 -6.03 18.07 10.82
N SER A 470 -6.80 19.09 11.24
CA SER A 470 -6.40 19.86 12.42
C SER A 470 -6.35 18.91 13.62
N LEU A 471 -5.20 18.87 14.29
CA LEU A 471 -5.07 18.28 15.61
C LEU A 471 -5.80 19.23 16.58
N LYS A 472 -7.14 19.23 16.59
CA LYS A 472 -7.82 19.70 17.78
C LYS A 472 -7.33 18.78 18.89
N SER A 473 -6.78 19.35 19.96
CA SER A 473 -6.58 18.62 21.20
C SER A 473 -7.90 17.93 21.51
N GLU A 474 -7.94 16.61 21.35
CA GLU A 474 -9.00 15.79 21.93
C GLU A 474 -8.78 15.88 23.45
N GLU A 475 -9.20 17.02 24.03
CA GLU A 475 -9.31 17.27 25.47
C GLU A 475 -10.66 16.75 25.99
#